data_AF-A0AAV6JNB5-F1
#
_entry.id   AF-A0AAV6JNB5-F1
#
_cell.length_a   1.000
_cell.length_b   1.000
_cell.length_c   1.000
_cell.angle_alpha   90.00
_cell.angle_beta   90.00
_cell.angle_gamma   90.00
#
_symmetry.space_group_name_H-M   'P 1'
#
loop_
_entity.id
_entity.type
_entity.pdbx_description
1 polymer ?
#
loop_
_entity_poly.entity_id
_entity_poly.type
_entity_poly.pdbx_seq_one_letter_code
_entity_poly.pdbx_strand_id
1 'polypeptide(L)' 'MKSTATTVNDNLCILCNSQRIIRTSWTDANPGRRFASCSNSKCTEFNWVEPPMCRKGDVRGQDEGI' A
#
# COMPACT_ATOMS: atom_id res chain seq x y z
N MET A 1 -12.70 24.74 7.53
CA MET A 1 -11.25 24.53 7.75
C MET A 1 -10.68 24.07 6.41
N LYS A 2 -9.69 24.78 5.84
CA LYS A 2 -9.13 24.42 4.54
C LYS A 2 -8.18 23.25 4.75
N SER A 3 -8.56 22.05 4.32
CA SER A 3 -7.65 20.90 4.28
C SER A 3 -6.54 21.22 3.28
N THR A 4 -5.39 21.65 3.79
CA THR A 4 -4.16 21.72 3.00
C THR A 4 -3.80 20.30 2.61
N ALA A 5 -4.01 19.94 1.33
CA ALA A 5 -3.40 18.76 0.75
C ALA A 5 -1.89 19.03 0.66
N THR A 6 -1.18 18.76 1.75
CA THR A 6 0.26 18.55 1.69
C THR A 6 0.44 17.39 0.72
N THR A 7 1.01 17.65 -0.45
CA THR A 7 1.45 16.59 -1.35
C THR A 7 2.56 15.82 -0.63
N VAL A 8 2.19 14.86 0.21
CA VAL A 8 3.07 13.75 0.51
C VAL A 8 3.36 13.12 -0.83
N ASN A 9 4.62 13.15 -1.24
CA ASN A 9 5.04 12.40 -2.41
C ASN A 9 4.85 10.92 -2.06
N ASP A 10 3.69 10.36 -2.39
CA ASP A 10 3.30 8.97 -2.07
C ASP A 10 4.27 7.93 -2.67
N ASN A 11 5.11 8.40 -3.59
CA ASN A 11 6.20 7.68 -4.24
C ASN A 11 7.49 7.60 -3.40
N LEU A 12 7.56 8.22 -2.22
CA LEU A 12 8.71 8.16 -1.33
C LEU A 12 8.46 7.24 -0.13
N CYS A 13 9.49 6.51 0.25
CA CYS A 13 9.56 5.73 1.46
C CYS A 13 9.63 6.65 2.68
N ILE A 14 8.71 6.47 3.63
CA ILE A 14 8.63 7.29 4.85
C ILE A 14 9.84 7.11 5.79
N LEU A 15 10.54 5.97 5.72
CA LEU A 15 11.65 5.65 6.63
C LEU A 15 13.00 6.20 6.18
N CYS A 16 13.22 6.37 4.87
CA CYS A 16 14.52 6.75 4.33
C CYS A 16 14.48 7.67 3.11
N ASN A 17 13.28 8.18 2.76
CA ASN A 17 13.05 9.12 1.67
C ASN A 17 13.52 8.66 0.28
N SER A 18 13.81 7.36 0.13
CA SER A 18 14.12 6.71 -1.15
C SER A 18 12.82 6.37 -1.89
N GLN A 19 12.92 6.09 -3.19
CA GLN A 19 11.73 5.77 -3.99
C GLN A 19 11.04 4.48 -3.53
N ARG A 20 9.71 4.50 -3.50
CA ARG A 20 8.86 3.33 -3.31
C ARG A 20 8.56 2.68 -4.67
N ILE A 21 8.58 1.36 -4.69
CA ILE A 21 8.34 0.56 -5.90
C ILE A 21 7.24 -0.47 -5.64
N ILE A 22 6.40 -0.69 -6.65
CA ILE A 22 5.35 -1.70 -6.60
C ILE A 22 5.91 -3.03 -7.10
N ARG A 23 5.65 -4.10 -6.35
CA ARG A 23 6.07 -5.47 -6.62
C ARG A 23 4.87 -6.41 -6.53
N THR A 24 4.98 -7.56 -7.17
CA THR A 24 3.99 -8.63 -7.10
C THR A 24 4.52 -9.74 -6.20
N SER A 25 3.71 -10.15 -5.21
CA SER A 25 3.99 -11.32 -4.39
C SER A 25 3.73 -12.59 -5.18
N TRP A 26 4.68 -13.52 -5.12
CA TRP A 26 4.60 -14.85 -5.73
C TRP A 26 4.66 -15.96 -4.69
N THR A 27 4.30 -15.63 -3.44
CA THR A 27 4.21 -16.61 -2.36
C THR A 27 2.88 -17.36 -2.44
N ASP A 28 2.84 -18.63 -2.01
CA ASP A 28 1.62 -19.45 -2.02
C ASP A 28 0.46 -18.82 -1.22
N ALA A 29 0.79 -18.08 -0.16
CA ALA A 29 -0.21 -17.40 0.68
C ALA A 29 -0.79 -16.13 0.04
N ASN A 30 -0.04 -15.46 -0.86
CA ASN A 30 -0.45 -14.20 -1.48
C ASN A 30 -0.04 -14.14 -2.96
N PRO A 31 -0.48 -15.09 -3.81
CA PRO A 31 -0.09 -15.11 -5.21
C PRO A 31 -0.72 -13.94 -5.97
N GLY A 32 0.08 -13.24 -6.76
CA GLY A 32 -0.38 -12.14 -7.61
C GLY A 32 -0.72 -10.84 -6.87
N ARG A 33 -0.64 -10.80 -5.54
CA ARG A 33 -1.00 -9.61 -4.75
C ARG A 33 0.11 -8.56 -4.81
N ARG A 34 -0.25 -7.28 -5.03
CA ARG A 34 0.70 -6.17 -5.15
C ARG A 34 1.04 -5.54 -3.79
N PHE A 35 2.31 -5.27 -3.57
CA PHE A 35 2.82 -4.53 -2.41
C PHE A 35 3.81 -3.46 -2.84
N ALA A 36 3.88 -2.40 -2.05
CA ALA A 36 4.86 -1.35 -2.12
C ALA A 36 6.02 -1.67 -1.17
N SER A 37 7.26 -1.56 -1.66
CA SER A 37 8.47 -1.61 -0.82
C SER A 37 9.41 -0.45 -1.14
N CYS A 38 10.32 -0.15 -0.23
CA CYS A 38 11.42 0.75 -0.55
C CYS A 38 12.32 0.16 -1.66
N SER A 39 12.91 1.02 -2.49
CA SER A 39 13.95 0.64 -3.45
C SER A 39 15.30 0.36 -2.79
N ASN A 40 15.56 0.96 -1.61
CA ASN A 40 16.73 0.65 -0.79
C ASN A 40 16.54 -0.70 -0.12
N SER A 41 17.35 -1.68 -0.50
CA SER A 41 17.28 -3.07 -0.01
C SER A 41 17.55 -3.23 1.50
N LYS A 42 18.17 -2.23 2.15
CA LYS A 42 18.39 -2.23 3.61
C LYS A 42 17.20 -1.67 4.39
N CYS A 43 16.22 -1.06 3.71
CA CYS A 43 15.04 -0.50 4.32
C CYS A 43 13.92 -1.55 4.36
N THR A 44 13.27 -1.70 5.51
CA THR A 44 12.22 -2.71 5.76
C THR A 44 10.80 -2.19 5.55
N GLU A 45 10.64 -0.98 4.98
CA GLU A 45 9.33 -0.40 4.67
C GLU A 45 8.54 -1.30 3.72
N PHE A 46 7.31 -1.64 4.12
CA PHE A 46 6.41 -2.52 3.39
C PHE A 46 4.96 -2.09 3.59
N ASN A 47 4.19 -2.03 2.51
CA ASN A 47 2.75 -1.78 2.56
C ASN A 47 2.03 -2.56 1.45
N TRP A 48 0.88 -3.16 1.74
CA TRP A 48 0.04 -3.75 0.69
C TRP A 48 -0.64 -2.64 -0.14
N VAL A 49 -0.60 -2.73 -1.47
CA VAL A 49 -1.26 -1.76 -2.35
C VAL A 49 -2.75 -2.06 -2.44
N GLU A 50 -3.06 -3.33 -2.66
CA GLU A 50 -4.44 -3.78 -2.66
C GLU A 50 -4.92 -3.96 -1.22
N PRO A 51 -6.17 -3.54 -0.90
CA PRO A 51 -6.77 -3.91 0.36
C PRO A 51 -6.70 -5.43 0.56
N PRO A 52 -6.69 -5.93 1.81
CA PRO A 52 -6.79 -7.36 2.05
C PRO A 52 -7.99 -7.88 1.25
N MET A 53 -7.74 -8.85 0.36
CA MET A 53 -8.80 -9.49 -0.40
C MET A 53 -9.85 -9.91 0.63
N CYS A 54 -11.08 -9.39 0.51
CA CYS A 54 -12.15 -9.76 1.41
C CYS A 54 -12.16 -11.29 1.47
N ARG A 55 -12.21 -11.86 2.68
CA ARG A 55 -12.57 -13.28 2.82
C ARG A 55 -13.87 -13.41 2.05
N LYS A 56 -13.90 -14.25 1.01
CA LYS A 56 -15.09 -14.49 0.18
C LYS A 56 -16.25 -14.83 1.13
N GLY A 57 -17.10 -13.84 1.44
CA GLY A 57 -18.13 -13.93 2.49
C GLY A 57 -18.33 -12.72 3.42
N ASP A 58 -17.43 -11.72 3.47
CA ASP A 58 -17.68 -10.51 4.30
C ASP A 58 -18.33 -9.39 3.47
N VAL A 59 -19.64 -9.24 3.63
CA VAL A 59 -20.51 -8.24 2.95
C VAL A 59 -20.65 -6.94 3.75
N ARG A 60 -19.60 -6.49 4.43
CA ARG A 60 -19.65 -5.17 5.11
C ARG A 60 -18.91 -4.09 4.33
N GLY A 61 -19.68 -3.50 3.41
CA GLY A 61 -19.82 -2.06 3.20
C GLY A 61 -18.55 -1.24 3.03
N GLN A 62 -18.12 -1.07 1.79
CA GLN A 62 -17.58 0.23 1.36
C GLN A 62 -18.80 1.12 1.06
N ASP A 63 -19.19 1.94 2.03
CA ASP A 63 -20.00 3.13 1.77
C ASP A 63 -19.11 4.33 2.12
N GLU A 64 -18.64 4.98 1.06
CA GLU A 64 -18.03 6.30 1.10
C GLU A 64 -19.16 7.29 0.78
N GLY A 65 -19.38 8.29 1.65
CA GLY A 65 -19.92 9.59 1.25
C GLY A 65 -21.31 9.98 1.78
N ILE A 66 -21.32 10.84 2.81
CA ILE A 66 -21.85 12.22 2.83
C ILE A 66 -21.32 12.94 4.08
#